data_AF-A0A2H0P9G0-F1
#
_entry.id   AF-A0A2H0P9G0-F1
#
_cell.length_a   1.000
_cell.length_b   1.000
_cell.length_c   1.000
_cell.angle_alpha   90.00
_cell.angle_beta   90.00
_cell.angle_gamma   90.00
#
_symmetry.space_group_name_H-M   'P 1'
#
loop_
_entity.id
_entity.type
_entity.pdbx_description
1 polymer ?
#
loop_
_entity_poly.entity_id
_entity_poly.type
_entity_poly.pdbx_seq_one_letter_code
_entity_poly.pdbx_strand_id
1 'polypeptide(L)'
;MLARVLNAVGVVAEGRPSMAFVIVATIVLLWLVLAMTAYLLVLRAWIRIRARYRAQRATLYRPAIELVLMEEPYETVLGALRPKRWGDGDVVQEVIVDSMRHLQGEPFEVLLRAARELDFIDDNVRALDSWDFHRRGHAIERLGLLRATGAQPRILKLLETEGMELKLVALRALAAIGDPSILPYFLAVAIRMPPGLLP
;
A
#
# COMPACT_ATOMS: atom_id res chain seq x y z
N MET A 1 -29.43 -26.90 15.54
CA MET A 1 -29.56 -26.20 16.84
C MET A 1 -30.36 -24.90 16.73
N LEU A 2 -30.02 -24.01 15.78
CA LEU A 2 -30.80 -22.79 15.45
C LEU A 2 -32.29 -23.05 15.10
N ALA A 3 -32.60 -24.10 14.34
CA ALA A 3 -33.98 -24.44 13.96
C ALA A 3 -34.89 -24.86 15.14
N ARG A 4 -34.32 -25.42 16.23
CA ARG A 4 -35.08 -25.75 17.45
C ARG A 4 -35.38 -24.52 18.30
N VAL A 5 -34.47 -23.53 18.30
CA VAL A 5 -34.70 -22.24 18.97
C VAL A 5 -35.78 -21.44 18.25
N LEU A 6 -35.80 -21.47 16.92
CA LEU A 6 -36.84 -20.85 16.09
C LEU A 6 -38.23 -21.47 16.32
N ASN A 7 -38.32 -22.79 16.52
CA ASN A 7 -39.61 -23.46 16.74
C ASN A 7 -40.18 -23.26 18.17
N ALA A 8 -39.31 -23.03 19.18
CA ALA A 8 -39.72 -22.75 20.55
C ALA A 8 -40.24 -21.31 20.75
N VAL A 9 -39.93 -20.37 19.85
CA VAL A 9 -40.29 -18.94 19.94
C VAL A 9 -41.64 -18.62 19.27
N GLY A 10 -42.39 -19.63 18.80
CA GLY A 10 -43.75 -19.44 18.29
C GLY A 10 -43.79 -18.51 17.08
N VAL A 11 -43.05 -18.87 16.03
CA VAL A 11 -42.70 -17.92 14.96
C VAL A 11 -43.81 -17.70 13.92
N VAL A 12 -44.83 -18.53 13.76
CA VAL A 12 -45.82 -18.28 12.68
C VAL A 12 -47.21 -18.81 13.01
N ALA A 13 -48.04 -18.02 13.71
CA ALA A 13 -49.47 -18.32 13.80
C ALA A 13 -50.39 -17.14 13.42
N GLU A 14 -50.04 -15.86 13.67
CA GLU A 14 -51.06 -14.78 13.58
C GLU A 14 -50.63 -13.48 12.87
N GLY A 15 -49.56 -13.48 12.07
CA GLY A 15 -49.21 -12.30 11.26
C GLY A 15 -48.76 -11.05 12.06
N ARG A 16 -48.60 -11.17 13.39
CA ARG A 16 -47.97 -10.17 14.26
C ARG A 16 -46.73 -10.81 14.92
N PRO A 17 -45.56 -10.15 14.92
CA PRO A 17 -44.38 -10.69 15.58
C PRO A 17 -44.67 -10.87 17.08
N SER A 18 -44.38 -12.06 17.62
CA SER A 18 -44.51 -12.31 19.05
C SER A 18 -43.59 -11.36 19.84
N MET A 19 -44.03 -10.88 21.01
CA MET A 19 -43.22 -9.96 21.84
C MET A 19 -41.83 -10.53 22.16
N ALA A 20 -41.74 -11.86 22.33
CA ALA A 20 -40.47 -12.57 22.53
C ALA A 20 -39.53 -12.46 21.31
N PHE A 21 -40.07 -12.57 20.10
CA PHE A 21 -39.30 -12.38 18.88
C PHE A 21 -38.72 -10.96 18.79
N VAL A 22 -39.52 -9.94 19.11
CA VAL A 22 -39.06 -8.54 19.09
C VAL A 22 -37.91 -8.33 20.07
N ILE A 23 -38.02 -8.84 21.31
CA ILE A 23 -36.98 -8.72 22.33
C ILE A 23 -35.68 -9.39 21.87
N VAL A 24 -35.75 -10.63 21.37
CA VAL A 24 -34.57 -11.36 20.88
C VAL A 24 -33.93 -10.63 19.70
N ALA A 25 -34.73 -10.12 18.75
CA ALA A 25 -34.22 -9.37 17.61
C ALA A 25 -33.50 -8.08 18.04
N THR A 26 -34.04 -7.34 19.01
CA THR A 26 -33.40 -6.14 19.56
C THR A 26 -32.07 -6.45 20.25
N ILE A 27 -32.02 -7.53 21.03
CA ILE A 27 -30.78 -7.96 21.70
C ILE A 27 -29.71 -8.34 20.66
N VAL A 28 -30.08 -9.09 19.63
CA VAL A 28 -29.16 -9.48 18.55
C VAL A 28 -28.64 -8.24 17.81
N LEU A 29 -29.52 -7.30 17.48
CA LEU A 29 -29.13 -6.05 16.82
C LEU A 29 -28.16 -5.24 17.69
N LEU A 30 -28.42 -5.14 18.99
CA LEU A 30 -27.56 -4.44 19.94
C LEU A 30 -26.15 -5.06 20.00
N TRP A 31 -26.05 -6.39 20.06
CA TRP A 31 -24.76 -7.08 20.02
C TRP A 31 -24.02 -6.90 18.68
N LEU A 32 -24.75 -6.89 17.56
CA LEU A 32 -24.16 -6.65 16.24
C LEU A 32 -23.55 -5.24 16.16
N VAL A 33 -24.28 -4.23 16.64
CA VAL A 33 -23.79 -2.84 16.69
C VAL A 33 -22.57 -2.71 17.61
N LEU A 34 -22.59 -3.34 18.80
CA LEU A 34 -21.45 -3.38 19.72
C LEU A 34 -20.23 -4.07 19.11
N ALA A 35 -20.42 -5.19 18.42
CA ALA A 35 -19.34 -5.92 17.75
C ALA A 35 -18.74 -5.08 16.60
N MET A 36 -19.58 -4.44 15.78
CA MET A 36 -19.13 -3.56 14.70
C MET A 36 -18.33 -2.38 15.24
N THR A 37 -18.81 -1.73 16.31
CA THR A 37 -18.08 -0.60 16.93
C THR A 37 -16.77 -1.05 17.56
N ALA A 38 -16.74 -2.17 18.27
CA ALA A 38 -15.51 -2.75 18.80
C ALA A 38 -14.50 -3.08 17.67
N TYR A 39 -14.97 -3.65 16.57
CA TYR A 39 -14.15 -3.93 15.39
C TYR A 39 -13.51 -2.66 14.82
N LEU A 40 -14.29 -1.58 14.66
CA LEU A 40 -13.75 -0.30 14.17
C LEU A 40 -12.76 0.33 15.15
N LEU A 41 -12.96 0.18 16.46
CA LEU A 41 -12.02 0.66 17.48
C LEU A 41 -10.70 -0.12 17.43
N VAL A 42 -10.76 -1.45 17.29
CA VAL A 42 -9.57 -2.30 17.11
C VAL A 42 -8.86 -1.94 15.83
N LEU A 43 -9.57 -1.77 14.71
CA LEU A 43 -8.99 -1.36 13.43
C LEU A 43 -8.29 0.00 13.55
N ARG A 44 -8.94 1.00 14.15
CA ARG A 44 -8.33 2.32 14.40
C ARG A 44 -7.16 2.27 15.37
N ALA A 45 -7.23 1.44 16.42
CA ALA A 45 -6.13 1.27 17.35
C ALA A 45 -4.93 0.63 16.66
N TRP A 46 -5.17 -0.41 15.85
CA TRP A 46 -4.15 -1.10 15.08
C TRP A 46 -3.49 -0.18 14.05
N ILE A 47 -4.26 0.60 13.30
CA ILE A 47 -3.74 1.61 12.36
C ILE A 47 -2.88 2.64 13.11
N ARG A 48 -3.35 3.15 14.26
CA ARG A 48 -2.59 4.12 15.08
C ARG A 48 -1.30 3.52 15.63
N ILE A 49 -1.35 2.30 16.14
CA ILE A 49 -0.16 1.58 16.67
C ILE A 49 0.85 1.37 15.54
N ARG A 50 0.39 0.92 14.37
CA ARG A 50 1.27 0.69 13.20
C ARG A 50 1.85 2.00 12.68
N ALA A 51 1.12 3.12 12.73
CA ALA A 51 1.64 4.43 12.36
C ALA A 51 2.74 4.91 13.33
N ARG A 52 2.50 4.78 14.65
CA ARG A 52 3.50 5.12 15.68
C ARG A 52 4.76 4.26 15.56
N TYR A 53 4.58 2.96 15.35
CA TYR A 53 5.69 2.02 15.14
C TYR A 53 6.53 2.44 13.93
N ARG A 54 5.89 2.74 12.79
CA ARG A 54 6.60 3.20 11.58
C ARG A 54 7.39 4.49 11.83
N ALA A 55 6.78 5.48 12.49
CA ALA A 55 7.45 6.75 12.79
C ALA A 55 8.68 6.58 13.70
N GLN A 56 8.56 5.81 14.79
CA GLN A 56 9.67 5.53 15.70
C GLN A 56 10.77 4.70 15.06
N ARG A 57 10.42 3.79 14.15
CA ARG A 57 11.42 2.98 13.46
C ARG A 57 12.11 3.73 12.33
N ALA A 58 11.42 4.64 11.65
CA ALA A 58 12.02 5.46 10.62
C ALA A 58 13.21 6.28 11.17
N THR A 59 13.11 6.81 12.40
CA THR A 59 14.22 7.56 13.02
C THR A 59 15.48 6.72 13.26
N LEU A 60 15.36 5.39 13.34
CA LEU A 60 16.51 4.49 13.46
C LEU A 60 17.27 4.34 12.15
N TYR A 61 16.57 4.41 11.01
CA TYR A 61 17.13 4.22 9.68
C TYR A 61 17.48 5.54 8.97
N ARG A 62 16.91 6.67 9.40
CA ARG A 62 17.23 8.01 8.87
C ARG A 62 18.74 8.34 8.87
N PRO A 63 19.51 8.04 9.94
CA PRO A 63 20.97 8.30 9.93
C PRO A 63 21.71 7.51 8.85
N ALA A 64 21.16 6.39 8.36
CA ALA A 64 21.80 5.65 7.27
C ALA A 64 21.84 6.46 5.96
N ILE A 65 20.92 7.43 5.78
CA ILE A 65 20.93 8.34 4.64
C ILE A 65 22.06 9.36 4.77
N GLU A 66 22.37 9.80 5.99
CA GLU A 66 23.52 10.68 6.25
C GLU A 66 24.84 9.99 5.87
N LEU A 67 24.96 8.68 6.11
CA LEU A 67 26.11 7.89 5.65
C LEU A 67 26.27 7.93 4.13
N VAL A 68 25.16 7.88 3.38
CA VAL A 68 25.20 8.03 1.92
C VAL A 68 25.68 9.42 1.52
N LEU A 69 25.21 10.46 2.20
CA LEU A 69 25.63 11.84 1.94
C LEU A 69 27.09 12.11 2.31
N MET A 70 27.64 11.34 3.24
CA MET A 70 29.04 11.37 3.64
C MET A 70 29.94 10.52 2.74
N GLU A 71 29.40 9.94 1.66
CA GLU A 71 30.13 9.05 0.73
C GLU A 71 30.81 7.86 1.44
N GLU A 72 30.18 7.38 2.52
CA GLU A 72 30.68 6.22 3.26
C GLU A 72 30.65 4.94 2.40
N PRO A 73 31.50 3.95 2.72
CA PRO A 73 31.55 2.71 1.97
C PRO A 73 30.17 2.03 1.86
N TYR A 74 29.87 1.51 0.66
CA TYR A 74 28.59 0.87 0.34
C TYR A 74 28.16 -0.21 1.36
N GLU A 75 29.12 -1.02 1.85
CA GLU A 75 28.84 -2.08 2.83
C GLU A 75 28.33 -1.53 4.17
N THR A 76 28.85 -0.39 4.61
CA THR A 76 28.41 0.29 5.84
C THR A 76 26.98 0.81 5.67
N VAL A 77 26.70 1.42 4.51
CA VAL A 77 25.36 1.91 4.15
C VAL A 77 24.36 0.76 4.09
N LEU A 78 24.69 -0.32 3.37
CA LEU A 78 23.81 -1.49 3.22
C LEU A 78 23.57 -2.16 4.58
N GLY A 79 24.61 -2.30 5.41
CA GLY A 79 24.49 -2.83 6.77
C GLY A 79 23.58 -1.98 7.68
N ALA A 80 23.63 -0.65 7.53
CA ALA A 80 22.77 0.27 8.27
C ALA A 80 21.31 0.22 7.80
N LEU A 81 21.08 0.03 6.49
CA LEU A 81 19.75 -0.07 5.89
C LEU A 81 19.12 -1.46 6.03
N ARG A 82 19.90 -2.51 6.31
CA ARG A 82 19.35 -3.88 6.40
C ARG A 82 18.30 -3.98 7.53
N PRO A 83 17.08 -4.46 7.23
CA PRO A 83 16.01 -4.52 8.22
C PRO A 83 16.40 -5.46 9.38
N LYS A 84 16.39 -4.94 10.61
CA LYS A 84 16.83 -5.68 11.81
C LYS A 84 15.76 -6.57 12.42
N ARG A 85 14.48 -6.30 12.13
CA ARG A 85 13.33 -7.04 12.65
C ARG A 85 12.30 -7.30 11.57
N TRP A 86 11.51 -8.34 11.75
CA TRP A 86 10.39 -8.65 10.86
C TRP A 86 9.40 -7.48 10.84
N GLY A 87 9.06 -7.00 9.63
CA GLY A 87 8.23 -5.82 9.41
C GLY A 87 8.99 -4.49 9.28
N ASP A 88 10.30 -4.45 9.51
CA ASP A 88 11.09 -3.23 9.29
C ASP A 88 11.34 -2.98 7.80
N GLY A 89 11.19 -3.97 6.91
CA GLY A 89 11.36 -3.81 5.46
C GLY A 89 10.50 -2.70 4.85
N ASP A 90 9.21 -2.65 5.21
CA ASP A 90 8.29 -1.56 4.81
C ASP A 90 8.82 -0.18 5.23
N VAL A 91 9.45 -0.10 6.41
CA VAL A 91 9.98 1.16 6.97
C VAL A 91 11.26 1.57 6.26
N VAL A 92 12.19 0.62 6.07
CA VAL A 92 13.44 0.86 5.34
C VAL A 92 13.13 1.31 3.92
N GLN A 93 12.23 0.61 3.22
CA GLN A 93 11.82 0.99 1.88
C GLN A 93 11.24 2.40 1.86
N GLU A 94 10.37 2.75 2.80
CA GLU A 94 9.82 4.11 2.89
C GLU A 94 10.93 5.16 3.10
N VAL A 95 11.89 4.90 3.99
CA VAL A 95 13.01 5.82 4.24
C VAL A 95 13.89 5.98 3.00
N ILE A 96 14.20 4.89 2.29
CA ILE A 96 14.97 4.95 1.05
C ILE A 96 14.21 5.74 -0.02
N VAL A 97 12.96 5.39 -0.27
CA VAL A 97 12.13 6.00 -1.32
C VAL A 97 11.87 7.49 -1.04
N ASP A 98 11.59 7.86 0.21
CA ASP A 98 11.39 9.25 0.63
C ASP A 98 12.68 10.08 0.41
N SER A 99 13.83 9.48 0.72
CA SER A 99 15.13 10.13 0.50
C SER A 99 15.43 10.28 -1.00
N MET A 100 15.19 9.24 -1.81
CA MET A 100 15.42 9.27 -3.26
C MET A 100 14.62 10.39 -3.97
N ARG A 101 13.47 10.83 -3.45
CA ARG A 101 12.70 11.95 -4.03
C ARG A 101 13.45 13.28 -3.97
N HIS A 102 14.38 13.43 -3.04
CA HIS A 102 15.09 14.68 -2.76
C HIS A 102 16.58 14.61 -3.16
N LEU A 103 17.06 13.45 -3.62
CA LEU A 103 18.45 13.20 -3.95
C LEU A 103 18.65 13.04 -5.46
N GLN A 104 19.83 13.44 -5.94
CA GLN A 104 20.26 13.29 -7.33
C GLN A 104 21.73 12.86 -7.37
N GLY A 105 22.18 12.30 -8.49
CA GLY A 105 23.58 11.89 -8.67
C GLY A 105 23.95 10.60 -7.94
N GLU A 106 25.17 10.56 -7.40
CA GLU A 106 25.74 9.35 -6.76
C GLU A 106 24.92 8.85 -5.56
N PRO A 107 24.46 9.70 -4.61
CA PRO A 107 23.66 9.24 -3.48
C PRO A 107 22.36 8.53 -3.89
N PHE A 108 21.75 8.97 -5.00
CA PHE A 108 20.56 8.31 -5.55
C PHE A 108 20.89 6.91 -6.05
N GLU A 109 22.00 6.74 -6.77
CA GLU A 109 22.42 5.45 -7.32
C GLU A 109 22.82 4.45 -6.22
N VAL A 110 23.43 4.92 -5.13
CA VAL A 110 23.72 4.10 -3.94
C VAL A 110 22.44 3.56 -3.30
N LEU A 111 21.45 4.43 -3.09
CA LEU A 111 20.15 4.04 -2.55
C LEU A 111 19.39 3.11 -3.49
N LEU A 112 19.47 3.36 -4.79
CA LEU A 112 18.88 2.50 -5.81
C LEU A 112 19.51 1.10 -5.80
N ARG A 113 20.84 1.02 -5.66
CA ARG A 113 21.56 -0.25 -5.52
C ARG A 113 21.15 -0.97 -4.24
N ALA A 114 21.11 -0.28 -3.10
CA ALA A 114 20.65 -0.85 -1.83
C ALA A 114 19.21 -1.37 -1.91
N ALA A 115 18.30 -0.64 -2.55
CA ALA A 115 16.93 -1.08 -2.74
C ALA A 115 16.80 -2.37 -3.57
N ARG A 116 17.69 -2.57 -4.56
CA ARG A 116 17.76 -3.82 -5.34
C ARG A 116 18.25 -4.99 -4.49
N GLU A 117 19.34 -4.80 -3.74
CA GLU A 117 19.89 -5.84 -2.85
C GLU A 117 18.91 -6.23 -1.73
N LEU A 118 18.02 -5.32 -1.33
CA LEU A 118 16.99 -5.56 -0.32
C LEU A 118 15.68 -6.11 -0.90
N ASP A 119 15.65 -6.48 -2.19
CA ASP A 119 14.51 -7.11 -2.89
C ASP A 119 13.25 -6.23 -3.00
N PHE A 120 13.41 -4.90 -2.92
CA PHE A 120 12.27 -3.98 -2.94
C PHE A 120 11.56 -3.95 -4.31
N ILE A 121 12.26 -4.28 -5.39
CA ILE A 121 11.60 -4.36 -6.71
C ILE A 121 10.58 -5.49 -6.72
N ASP A 122 10.98 -6.71 -6.34
CA ASP A 122 10.09 -7.88 -6.38
C ASP A 122 8.97 -7.77 -5.33
N ASP A 123 9.24 -7.18 -4.18
CA ASP A 123 8.22 -6.83 -3.19
C ASP A 123 7.16 -5.88 -3.77
N ASN A 124 7.56 -4.83 -4.49
CA ASN A 124 6.60 -3.90 -5.09
C ASN A 124 5.90 -4.51 -6.31
N VAL A 125 6.57 -5.34 -7.12
CA VAL A 125 5.92 -6.09 -8.21
C VAL A 125 4.81 -6.99 -7.65
N ARG A 126 5.06 -7.72 -6.55
CA ARG A 126 4.03 -8.51 -5.87
C ARG A 126 2.89 -7.64 -5.32
N ALA A 127 3.19 -6.44 -4.84
CA ALA A 127 2.20 -5.52 -4.32
C ALA A 127 1.27 -4.92 -5.40
N LEU A 128 1.61 -5.03 -6.68
CA LEU A 128 0.71 -4.65 -7.79
C LEU A 128 -0.57 -5.49 -7.83
N ASP A 129 -0.52 -6.74 -7.35
CA ASP A 129 -1.66 -7.66 -7.32
C ASP A 129 -2.50 -7.50 -6.02
N SER A 130 -2.24 -6.46 -5.21
CA SER A 130 -2.98 -6.17 -3.97
C SER A 130 -4.43 -5.77 -4.25
N TRP A 131 -5.35 -6.20 -3.39
CA TRP A 131 -6.74 -5.73 -3.38
C TRP A 131 -6.89 -4.29 -2.88
N ASP A 132 -5.96 -3.85 -2.02
CA ASP A 132 -5.91 -2.48 -1.52
C ASP A 132 -5.36 -1.54 -2.60
N PHE A 133 -6.23 -0.63 -3.05
CA PHE A 133 -5.97 0.42 -4.02
C PHE A 133 -4.77 1.30 -3.66
N HIS A 134 -4.65 1.72 -2.39
CA HIS A 134 -3.55 2.58 -1.95
C HIS A 134 -2.23 1.83 -2.01
N ARG A 135 -2.25 0.55 -1.60
CA ARG A 135 -1.05 -0.30 -1.66
C ARG A 135 -0.57 -0.50 -3.09
N ARG A 136 -1.49 -0.70 -4.05
CA ARG A 136 -1.13 -0.75 -5.48
C ARG A 136 -0.53 0.57 -5.96
N GLY A 137 -1.17 1.70 -5.65
CA GLY A 137 -0.68 3.02 -6.02
C GLY A 137 0.74 3.30 -5.52
N HIS A 138 1.01 3.02 -4.24
CA HIS A 138 2.35 3.13 -3.68
C HIS A 138 3.35 2.20 -4.35
N ALA A 139 2.96 0.96 -4.66
CA ALA A 139 3.84 0.02 -5.35
C ALA A 139 4.23 0.53 -6.74
N ILE A 140 3.27 1.05 -7.51
CA ILE A 140 3.52 1.65 -8.83
C ILE A 140 4.48 2.84 -8.71
N GLU A 141 4.21 3.77 -7.78
CA GLU A 141 5.05 4.95 -7.55
C GLU A 141 6.50 4.56 -7.19
N ARG A 142 6.65 3.57 -6.29
CA ARG A 142 7.96 3.06 -5.86
C ARG A 142 8.71 2.40 -7.00
N LEU A 143 8.06 1.59 -7.83
CA LEU A 143 8.69 0.98 -9.01
C LEU A 143 9.20 2.04 -10.00
N GLY A 144 8.48 3.17 -10.12
CA GLY A 144 8.93 4.34 -10.86
C GLY A 144 10.24 4.91 -10.33
N LEU A 145 10.28 5.23 -9.03
CA LEU A 145 11.47 5.77 -8.36
C LEU A 145 12.66 4.79 -8.35
N LEU A 146 12.38 3.49 -8.27
CA LEU A 146 13.38 2.41 -8.36
C LEU A 146 13.84 2.13 -9.80
N ARG A 147 13.39 2.91 -10.79
CA ARG A 147 13.70 2.73 -12.22
C ARG A 147 13.57 1.27 -12.67
N ALA A 148 12.51 0.60 -12.21
CA ALA A 148 12.32 -0.84 -12.39
C ALA A 148 11.81 -1.15 -13.81
N THR A 149 12.72 -1.21 -14.79
CA THR A 149 12.39 -1.50 -16.20
C THR A 149 11.65 -2.83 -16.38
N GLY A 150 12.02 -3.87 -15.63
CA GLY A 150 11.33 -5.17 -15.64
C GLY A 150 9.85 -5.12 -15.22
N ALA A 151 9.43 -4.09 -14.50
CA ALA A 151 8.04 -3.93 -14.06
C ALA A 151 7.15 -3.21 -15.10
N GLN A 152 7.71 -2.65 -16.17
CA GLN A 152 6.97 -1.90 -17.18
C GLN A 152 5.77 -2.67 -17.77
N PRO A 153 5.87 -3.95 -18.18
CA PRO A 153 4.73 -4.65 -18.76
C PRO A 153 3.56 -4.79 -17.79
N ARG A 154 3.86 -4.96 -16.49
CA ARG A 154 2.86 -5.02 -15.42
C ARG A 154 2.20 -3.66 -15.20
N ILE A 155 2.98 -2.58 -15.19
CA ILE A 155 2.46 -1.20 -15.02
C ILE A 155 1.61 -0.79 -16.25
N LEU A 156 2.01 -1.16 -17.46
CA LEU A 156 1.23 -0.94 -18.69
C LEU A 156 -0.11 -1.67 -18.64
N LYS A 157 -0.15 -2.92 -18.16
CA LYS A 157 -1.42 -3.65 -18.00
C LYS A 157 -2.37 -2.93 -17.04
N LEU A 158 -1.85 -2.34 -15.95
CA LEU A 158 -2.67 -1.57 -15.00
C LEU A 158 -3.23 -0.28 -15.61
N LEU A 159 -2.53 0.35 -16.56
CA LEU A 159 -3.05 1.52 -17.27
C LEU A 159 -4.33 1.22 -18.07
N GLU A 160 -4.51 -0.03 -18.52
CA GLU A 160 -5.69 -0.44 -19.27
C GLU A 160 -6.88 -0.71 -18.34
N THR A 161 -6.64 -1.40 -17.23
CA THR A 161 -7.69 -1.97 -16.36
C THR A 161 -8.14 -1.07 -15.20
N GLU A 162 -7.28 -0.18 -14.72
CA GLU A 162 -7.53 0.57 -13.47
C GLU A 162 -8.29 1.89 -13.67
N GLY A 163 -8.78 2.46 -12.57
CA GLY A 163 -9.41 3.78 -12.56
C GLY A 163 -8.42 4.93 -12.82
N MET A 164 -8.96 6.12 -13.15
CA MET A 164 -8.19 7.30 -13.56
C MET A 164 -7.03 7.67 -12.61
N GLU A 165 -7.24 7.59 -11.30
CA GLU A 165 -6.22 7.91 -10.30
C GLU A 165 -4.97 7.03 -10.42
N LEU A 166 -5.13 5.70 -10.51
CA LEU A 166 -3.99 4.79 -10.69
C LEU A 166 -3.35 4.93 -12.06
N LYS A 167 -4.13 5.32 -13.09
CA LYS A 167 -3.54 5.60 -14.42
C LYS A 167 -2.55 6.76 -14.35
N LEU A 168 -2.84 7.82 -13.61
CA LEU A 168 -1.91 8.94 -13.44
C LEU A 168 -0.65 8.52 -12.69
N VAL A 169 -0.78 7.72 -11.64
CA VAL A 169 0.36 7.20 -10.88
C VAL A 169 1.22 6.28 -11.76
N ALA A 170 0.59 5.39 -12.54
CA ALA A 170 1.27 4.52 -13.49
C ALA A 170 2.00 5.29 -14.58
N LEU A 171 1.37 6.34 -15.12
CA LEU A 171 1.98 7.18 -16.15
C LEU A 171 3.22 7.92 -15.61
N ARG A 172 3.12 8.49 -14.40
CA ARG A 172 4.26 9.13 -13.71
C ARG A 172 5.38 8.14 -13.41
N ALA A 173 5.03 6.94 -12.96
CA ALA A 173 6.01 5.90 -12.66
C ALA A 173 6.75 5.46 -13.93
N LEU A 174 6.05 5.26 -15.04
CA LEU A 174 6.66 4.93 -16.33
C LEU A 174 7.58 6.04 -16.84
N ALA A 175 7.17 7.30 -16.68
CA ALA A 175 8.03 8.44 -17.00
C ALA A 175 9.29 8.48 -16.13
N ALA A 176 9.18 8.18 -14.82
CA ALA A 176 10.30 8.12 -13.89
C ALA A 176 11.27 6.96 -14.18
N ILE A 177 10.79 5.85 -14.75
CA ILE A 177 11.65 4.76 -15.23
C ILE A 177 12.56 5.24 -16.37
N GLY A 178 12.07 6.16 -17.21
CA GLY A 178 12.88 6.85 -18.23
C GLY A 178 13.21 6.00 -19.46
N ASP A 179 12.46 4.92 -19.71
CA ASP A 179 12.66 4.07 -20.89
C ASP A 179 11.89 4.62 -22.11
N PRO A 180 12.59 4.98 -23.22
CA PRO A 180 11.96 5.53 -24.41
C PRO A 180 10.93 4.60 -25.08
N SER A 181 11.01 3.29 -24.86
CA SER A 181 10.09 2.30 -25.45
C SER A 181 8.64 2.49 -25.02
N ILE A 182 8.41 3.27 -23.94
CA ILE A 182 7.08 3.54 -23.38
C ILE A 182 6.37 4.73 -24.06
N LEU A 183 7.10 5.56 -24.80
CA LEU A 183 6.53 6.77 -25.44
C LEU A 183 5.25 6.51 -26.28
N PRO A 184 5.16 5.46 -27.11
CA PRO A 184 3.94 5.17 -27.87
C PRO A 184 2.72 4.92 -26.97
N TYR A 185 2.93 4.21 -25.85
CA TYR A 185 1.87 3.91 -24.88
C TYR A 185 1.45 5.17 -24.11
N PHE A 186 2.42 5.99 -23.71
CA PHE A 186 2.17 7.27 -23.06
C PHE A 186 1.29 8.17 -23.94
N LEU A 187 1.62 8.31 -25.24
CA LEU A 187 0.85 9.08 -26.20
C LEU A 187 -0.58 8.56 -26.37
N ALA A 188 -0.74 7.24 -26.52
CA ALA A 188 -2.06 6.62 -26.67
C ALA A 188 -2.97 6.87 -25.45
N VAL A 189 -2.40 6.87 -24.24
CA VAL A 189 -3.13 7.17 -23.01
C VAL A 189 -3.41 8.66 -22.89
N ALA A 190 -2.42 9.52 -23.17
CA ALA A 190 -2.55 10.97 -23.05
C ALA A 190 -3.67 11.55 -23.92
N ILE A 191 -3.87 11.01 -25.14
CA ILE A 191 -4.95 11.43 -26.04
C ILE A 191 -6.34 11.13 -25.46
N ARG A 192 -6.46 10.09 -24.61
CA ARG A 192 -7.73 9.66 -24.00
C ARG A 192 -8.00 10.32 -22.65
N MET A 193 -7.01 11.02 -22.07
CA MET A 193 -7.15 11.68 -20.78
C MET A 193 -7.72 13.10 -20.93
N PRO A 194 -8.51 13.59 -19.95
CA PRO A 194 -8.98 14.97 -19.97
C PRO A 194 -7.78 15.96 -19.96
N PRO A 195 -7.80 17.03 -20.78
CA PRO A 195 -6.78 18.06 -20.72
C PRO A 195 -6.77 18.71 -19.33
N GLY A 196 -5.61 18.75 -18.68
CA GLY A 196 -5.41 19.29 -17.32
C GLY A 196 -4.98 18.26 -16.26
N LEU A 197 -5.01 16.96 -16.58
CA LEU A 197 -4.56 15.89 -15.67
C LEU A 197 -3.20 15.29 -16.04
N LEU A 198 -2.59 15.73 -17.15
CA LEU A 198 -1.25 15.32 -17.53
C LEU A 198 -0.22 16.01 -16.61
N PRO A 199 0.73 15.27 -16.04
CA PRO A 199 1.81 15.84 -15.23
C PRO A 199 2.78 16.70 -16.04
#